data_AF-A0A971N347-F1
#
_entry.id   AF-A0A971N347-F1
#
_cell.length_a   1.000
_cell.length_b   1.000
_cell.length_c   1.000
_cell.angle_alpha   90.00
_cell.angle_beta   90.00
_cell.angle_gamma   90.00
#
_symmetry.space_group_name_H-M   'P 1'
#
loop_
_entity.id
_entity.type
_entity.pdbx_description
1 polymer ?
#
loop_
_entity_poly.entity_id
_entity_poly.type
_entity_poly.pdbx_seq_one_letter_code
_entity_poly.pdbx_strand_id
1 'polypeptide(L)'
;MRKLLMLGLVLSLLMVANLAMAALPDDAIIIEAEDAVKMPSNAKIVEAEGASGGKALDADPNAIVEYEFEIPSPGNWYVWVRMFCPSGDADSLYIGIDGATPNPEDAKAPRRALRIYSAAGDSVNTSGESWNVWYWDAGMEKGARSYFRVRRAGKAKMYIIGRESGTLIDQIILTKDKDYNTEQDLQGGPAAK
;
A
#
# COMPACT_ATOMS: atom_id res chain seq x y z
N MET A 1 -33.42 -64.19 6.86
CA MET A 1 -31.98 -63.89 6.99
C MET A 1 -31.81 -62.37 7.07
N ARG A 2 -31.18 -61.89 8.15
CA ARG A 2 -30.86 -60.47 8.38
C ARG A 2 -29.95 -59.93 7.26
N LYS A 3 -30.27 -58.75 6.72
CA LYS A 3 -29.26 -57.83 6.19
C LYS A 3 -29.53 -56.44 6.74
N LEU A 4 -28.72 -56.11 7.74
CA LEU A 4 -28.43 -54.77 8.23
C LEU A 4 -27.68 -54.04 7.12
N LEU A 5 -28.06 -52.83 6.73
CA LEU A 5 -27.15 -51.92 6.05
C LEU A 5 -27.41 -50.47 6.44
N MET A 6 -26.29 -49.77 6.57
CA MET A 6 -26.05 -48.60 7.38
C MET A 6 -26.70 -47.31 6.88
N LEU A 7 -27.04 -46.52 7.90
CA LEU A 7 -27.02 -45.06 7.98
C LEU A 7 -25.98 -44.40 7.05
N GLY A 8 -26.44 -43.45 6.23
CA GLY A 8 -25.60 -42.49 5.51
C GLY A 8 -26.24 -41.12 5.59
N LEU A 9 -26.09 -40.44 6.74
CA LEU A 9 -26.45 -39.03 6.87
C LEU A 9 -25.28 -38.21 6.32
N VAL A 10 -25.36 -37.81 5.05
CA VAL A 10 -24.43 -36.82 4.50
C VAL A 10 -24.96 -35.45 4.91
N LEU A 11 -24.47 -34.95 6.05
CA LEU A 11 -24.67 -33.57 6.44
C LEU A 11 -23.67 -32.73 5.63
N SER A 12 -24.10 -32.21 4.48
CA SER A 12 -23.32 -31.23 3.73
C SER A 12 -23.29 -29.93 4.53
N LEU A 13 -22.20 -29.73 5.27
CA LEU A 13 -21.90 -28.47 5.94
C LEU A 13 -21.56 -27.45 4.83
N LEU A 14 -22.54 -26.63 4.44
CA LEU A 14 -22.31 -25.47 3.60
C LEU A 14 -21.58 -24.42 4.46
N MET A 15 -20.25 -24.42 4.44
CA MET A 15 -19.47 -23.29 4.95
C MET A 15 -19.75 -22.11 4.02
N VAL A 16 -20.71 -21.26 4.39
CA VAL A 16 -20.74 -19.90 3.87
C VAL A 16 -19.62 -19.17 4.61
N ALA A 17 -18.43 -19.15 4.01
CA ALA A 17 -17.41 -18.21 4.43
C ALA A 17 -17.97 -16.81 4.10
N ASN A 18 -18.50 -16.12 5.10
CA ASN A 18 -18.53 -14.67 5.06
C ASN A 18 -17.06 -14.24 5.01
N LEU A 19 -16.53 -14.11 3.80
CA LEU A 19 -15.38 -13.24 3.58
C LEU A 19 -15.91 -11.84 3.86
N ALA A 20 -15.80 -11.40 5.12
CA ALA A 20 -15.76 -9.98 5.36
C ALA A 20 -14.61 -9.49 4.48
N MET A 21 -14.91 -8.76 3.41
CA MET A 21 -13.91 -7.84 2.86
C MET A 21 -13.41 -7.07 4.08
N ALA A 22 -12.12 -7.17 4.39
CA ALA A 22 -11.59 -6.45 5.52
C ALA A 22 -11.91 -4.97 5.28
N ALA A 23 -12.76 -4.42 6.15
CA ALA A 23 -13.28 -3.08 5.97
C ALA A 23 -12.13 -2.11 6.29
N LEU A 24 -11.84 -1.21 5.35
CA LEU A 24 -10.93 -0.11 5.61
C LEU A 24 -11.45 0.70 6.80
N PRO A 25 -10.56 1.32 7.60
CA PRO A 25 -10.96 2.30 8.59
C PRO A 25 -11.85 3.38 7.97
N ASP A 26 -12.87 3.85 8.70
CA ASP A 26 -13.81 4.86 8.22
C ASP A 26 -13.10 6.15 7.74
N ASP A 27 -11.96 6.45 8.35
CA ASP A 27 -11.14 7.62 8.06
C ASP A 27 -10.12 7.40 6.93
N ALA A 28 -10.04 6.19 6.36
CA ALA A 28 -9.07 5.86 5.35
C ALA A 28 -9.23 6.76 4.12
N ILE A 29 -8.12 7.29 3.62
CA ILE A 29 -8.04 8.00 2.35
C ILE A 29 -7.30 7.07 1.40
N ILE A 30 -7.90 6.74 0.26
CA ILE A 30 -7.26 5.99 -0.82
C ILE A 30 -6.83 7.00 -1.90
N ILE A 31 -5.61 6.87 -2.38
CA ILE A 31 -5.08 7.62 -3.52
C ILE A 31 -4.57 6.58 -4.52
N GLU A 32 -5.14 6.59 -5.72
CA GLU A 32 -4.68 5.78 -6.85
C GLU A 32 -3.39 6.40 -7.43
N ALA A 33 -2.37 5.59 -7.70
CA ALA A 33 -1.10 6.08 -8.22
C ALA A 33 -1.20 6.57 -9.67
N GLU A 34 -2.17 6.08 -10.43
CA GLU A 34 -2.46 6.55 -11.79
C GLU A 34 -3.16 7.92 -11.85
N ASP A 35 -3.70 8.43 -10.73
CA ASP A 35 -4.43 9.70 -10.64
C ASP A 35 -3.51 10.92 -10.39
N ALA A 36 -2.24 10.81 -10.75
CA ALA A 36 -1.28 11.90 -10.61
C ALA A 36 -1.73 13.18 -11.34
N VAL A 37 -1.71 14.31 -10.63
CA VAL A 37 -2.06 15.62 -11.22
C VAL A 37 -0.89 16.25 -11.97
N LYS A 38 0.34 15.78 -11.70
CA LYS A 38 1.55 16.20 -12.41
C LYS A 38 2.58 15.09 -12.40
N MET A 39 3.10 14.80 -13.59
CA MET A 39 4.07 13.72 -13.82
C MET A 39 5.17 14.22 -14.77
N PRO A 40 6.46 14.05 -14.42
CA PRO A 40 7.58 14.40 -15.29
C PRO A 40 7.79 13.32 -16.37
N SER A 41 8.64 13.61 -17.37
CA SER A 41 8.89 12.71 -18.49
C SER A 41 9.63 11.41 -18.13
N ASN A 42 10.23 11.34 -16.94
CA ASN A 42 10.90 10.15 -16.39
C ASN A 42 10.00 9.38 -15.40
N ALA A 43 8.68 9.55 -15.50
CA ALA A 43 7.69 8.71 -14.85
C ALA A 43 6.59 8.38 -15.86
N LYS A 44 5.97 7.22 -15.71
CA LYS A 44 4.90 6.76 -16.60
C LYS A 44 3.87 5.93 -15.83
N ILE A 45 2.63 5.97 -16.32
CA ILE A 45 1.62 5.00 -15.95
C ILE A 45 1.73 3.82 -16.91
N VAL A 46 1.75 2.61 -16.36
CA VAL A 46 1.83 1.35 -17.12
C VAL A 46 0.62 0.49 -16.83
N GLU A 47 0.24 -0.34 -17.80
CA GLU A 47 -0.68 -1.44 -17.55
C GLU A 47 0.02 -2.48 -16.66
N ALA A 48 -0.66 -2.91 -15.60
CA ALA A 48 -0.11 -3.84 -14.62
C ALA A 48 -1.21 -4.79 -14.13
N GLU A 49 -1.03 -6.08 -14.40
CA GLU A 49 -1.97 -7.11 -13.97
C GLU A 49 -2.04 -7.16 -12.43
N GLY A 50 -3.26 -7.18 -11.89
CA GLY A 50 -3.50 -7.21 -10.44
C GLY A 50 -3.40 -5.84 -9.74
N ALA A 51 -3.04 -4.77 -10.45
CA ALA A 51 -3.20 -3.40 -9.95
C ALA A 51 -4.68 -3.00 -9.88
N SER A 52 -5.03 -2.08 -8.97
CA SER A 52 -6.30 -1.36 -9.02
C SER A 52 -6.43 -0.69 -10.39
N GLY A 53 -7.62 -0.76 -10.99
CA GLY A 53 -7.84 -0.21 -12.33
C GLY A 53 -6.99 -0.82 -13.46
N GLY A 54 -6.17 -1.84 -13.18
CA GLY A 54 -5.22 -2.44 -14.12
C GLY A 54 -3.99 -1.56 -14.42
N LYS A 55 -3.71 -0.52 -13.63
CA LYS A 55 -2.64 0.45 -13.90
C LYS A 55 -1.78 0.73 -12.69
N ALA A 56 -0.52 1.06 -12.93
CA ALA A 56 0.41 1.41 -11.87
C ALA A 56 1.37 2.51 -12.32
N LEU A 57 1.94 3.23 -11.36
CA LEU A 57 3.03 4.16 -11.57
C LEU A 57 4.37 3.42 -11.62
N ASP A 58 5.18 3.70 -12.65
CA ASP A 58 6.61 3.39 -12.72
C ASP A 58 7.39 4.71 -12.81
N ALA A 59 8.20 5.00 -11.80
CA ALA A 59 8.90 6.27 -11.64
C ALA A 59 10.41 6.07 -11.54
N ASP A 60 11.16 6.59 -12.53
CA ASP A 60 12.62 6.52 -12.52
C ASP A 60 13.21 7.33 -11.35
N PRO A 61 14.48 7.07 -10.97
CA PRO A 61 15.15 7.81 -9.92
C PRO A 61 15.00 9.33 -10.06
N ASN A 62 14.56 9.96 -8.97
CA ASN A 62 14.29 11.40 -8.85
C ASN A 62 13.10 11.95 -9.66
N ALA A 63 12.30 11.11 -10.33
CA ALA A 63 11.02 11.53 -10.86
C ALA A 63 10.08 11.92 -9.70
N ILE A 64 9.57 13.16 -9.69
CA ILE A 64 8.63 13.63 -8.66
C ILE A 64 7.22 13.69 -9.25
N VAL A 65 6.36 12.78 -8.82
CA VAL A 65 4.96 12.68 -9.24
C VAL A 65 4.09 13.28 -8.14
N GLU A 66 3.18 14.19 -8.49
CA GLU A 66 2.38 14.95 -7.51
C GLU A 66 0.89 14.56 -7.56
N TYR A 67 0.26 14.58 -6.39
CA TYR A 67 -1.14 14.24 -6.15
C TYR A 67 -1.81 15.34 -5.31
N GLU A 68 -3.09 15.56 -5.53
CA GLU A 68 -3.92 16.47 -4.73
C GLU A 68 -5.08 15.72 -4.09
N PHE A 69 -5.34 15.98 -2.82
CA PHE A 69 -6.41 15.35 -2.04
C PHE A 69 -6.78 16.21 -0.84
N GLU A 70 -7.80 15.81 -0.08
CA GLU A 70 -8.21 16.49 1.15
C GLU A 70 -7.87 15.67 2.39
N ILE A 71 -7.22 16.32 3.37
CA ILE A 71 -7.00 15.74 4.70
C ILE A 71 -8.06 16.31 5.65
N PRO A 72 -8.98 15.50 6.19
CA PRO A 72 -10.14 16.01 6.91
C PRO A 72 -9.80 16.57 8.30
N SER A 73 -8.69 16.15 8.90
CA SER A 73 -8.29 16.61 10.23
C SER A 73 -6.77 16.60 10.46
N PRO A 74 -6.24 17.49 11.31
CA PRO A 74 -4.86 17.36 11.81
C PRO A 74 -4.65 16.06 12.58
N GLY A 75 -3.39 15.63 12.68
CA GLY A 75 -3.00 14.42 13.41
C GLY A 75 -1.88 13.68 12.73
N ASN A 76 -1.58 12.48 13.25
CA ASN A 76 -0.71 11.54 12.57
C ASN A 76 -1.55 10.71 11.59
N TRP A 77 -1.12 10.69 10.34
CA TRP A 77 -1.70 9.89 9.27
C TRP A 77 -0.70 8.83 8.86
N TYR A 78 -0.97 7.58 9.23
CA TYR A 78 -0.18 6.40 8.93
C TYR A 78 -0.35 6.06 7.46
N VAL A 79 0.76 5.75 6.80
CA VAL A 79 0.78 5.52 5.35
C VAL A 79 1.06 4.06 5.05
N TRP A 80 0.28 3.51 4.13
CA TRP A 80 0.52 2.24 3.47
C TRP A 80 0.62 2.48 1.97
N VAL A 81 1.56 1.81 1.31
CA VAL A 81 1.75 1.86 -0.14
C VAL A 81 1.65 0.44 -0.67
N ARG A 82 0.80 0.23 -1.69
CA ARG A 82 0.71 -1.02 -2.42
C ARG A 82 1.76 -1.01 -3.53
N MET A 83 2.67 -1.95 -3.45
CA MET A 83 3.85 -2.01 -4.30
C MET A 83 3.97 -3.37 -4.98
N PHE A 84 4.62 -3.37 -6.14
CA PHE A 84 5.12 -4.57 -6.79
C PHE A 84 6.61 -4.35 -7.08
N CYS A 85 7.44 -5.24 -6.53
CA CYS A 85 8.88 -5.14 -6.59
C CYS A 85 9.42 -6.34 -7.39
N PRO A 86 10.06 -6.15 -8.55
CA PRO A 86 10.58 -7.26 -9.33
C PRO A 86 11.90 -7.83 -8.77
N SER A 87 12.65 -7.03 -8.00
CA SER A 87 13.93 -7.43 -7.40
C SER A 87 14.34 -6.48 -6.27
N GLY A 88 15.40 -6.81 -5.53
CA GLY A 88 15.97 -5.93 -4.48
C GLY A 88 16.68 -4.68 -4.99
N ASP A 89 16.86 -4.54 -6.31
CA ASP A 89 17.35 -3.31 -6.95
C ASP A 89 16.20 -2.40 -7.41
N ALA A 90 14.95 -2.85 -7.23
CA ALA A 90 13.71 -2.18 -7.59
C ALA A 90 12.65 -2.50 -6.52
N ASP A 91 12.89 -1.98 -5.32
CA ASP A 91 12.14 -2.38 -4.13
C ASP A 91 11.62 -1.21 -3.28
N SER A 92 11.77 0.03 -3.78
CA SER A 92 11.58 1.20 -2.93
C SER A 92 11.13 2.48 -3.65
N LEU A 93 10.61 3.41 -2.86
CA LEU A 93 10.32 4.79 -3.24
C LEU A 93 10.52 5.75 -2.06
N TYR A 94 10.46 7.06 -2.33
CA TYR A 94 10.17 8.05 -1.30
C TYR A 94 8.76 8.61 -1.47
N ILE A 95 8.12 8.97 -0.36
CA ILE A 95 6.78 9.58 -0.34
C ILE A 95 6.70 10.71 0.67
N GLY A 96 6.09 11.82 0.30
CA GLY A 96 6.00 13.02 1.14
C GLY A 96 4.69 13.78 0.97
N ILE A 97 4.31 14.56 2.00
CA ILE A 97 3.17 15.49 1.97
C ILE A 97 3.69 16.90 2.30
N ASP A 98 3.31 17.87 1.47
CA ASP A 98 3.68 19.27 1.69
C ASP A 98 3.15 19.83 3.00
N GLY A 99 4.05 20.46 3.75
CA GLY A 99 3.73 21.02 5.07
C GLY A 99 3.56 19.98 6.19
N ALA A 100 3.58 18.68 5.90
CA ALA A 100 3.61 17.62 6.91
C ALA A 100 5.06 17.26 7.32
N THR A 101 5.20 16.64 8.49
CA THR A 101 6.46 16.09 8.98
C THR A 101 6.43 14.57 8.86
N PRO A 102 7.26 13.95 8.00
CA PRO A 102 7.39 12.50 7.92
C PRO A 102 8.07 11.97 9.19
N ASN A 103 7.67 10.77 9.63
CA ASN A 103 8.34 10.04 10.70
C ASN A 103 8.35 8.55 10.37
N PRO A 104 9.52 7.91 10.23
CA PRO A 104 10.87 8.51 10.22
C PRO A 104 11.16 9.28 8.92
N GLU A 105 11.76 10.46 9.03
CA GLU A 105 12.25 11.19 7.86
C GLU A 105 13.51 10.51 7.29
N ASP A 106 13.57 10.29 5.97
CA ASP A 106 14.77 9.81 5.30
C ASP A 106 15.59 10.99 4.76
N ALA A 107 16.75 11.24 5.38
CA ALA A 107 17.64 12.33 5.03
C ALA A 107 18.28 12.19 3.62
N LYS A 108 18.16 11.03 2.97
CA LYS A 108 18.65 10.80 1.59
C LYS A 108 17.61 11.19 0.54
N ALA A 109 16.37 11.45 0.92
CA ALA A 109 15.33 11.83 -0.01
C ALA A 109 15.63 13.23 -0.61
N PRO A 110 15.44 13.44 -1.93
CA PRO A 110 15.64 14.75 -2.57
C PRO A 110 14.71 15.86 -2.04
N ARG A 111 13.61 15.46 -1.41
CA ARG A 111 12.62 16.31 -0.76
C ARG A 111 12.14 15.60 0.51
N ARG A 112 11.76 16.35 1.54
CA ARG A 112 11.41 15.84 2.88
C ARG A 112 10.36 14.72 2.82
N ALA A 113 10.77 13.47 2.96
CA ALA A 113 9.93 12.30 2.71
C ALA A 113 10.23 11.13 3.67
N LEU A 114 9.32 10.17 3.69
CA LEU A 114 9.53 8.81 4.19
C LEU A 114 10.17 7.99 3.06
N ARG A 115 10.91 6.93 3.42
CA ARG A 115 11.27 5.86 2.49
C ARG A 115 10.40 4.64 2.76
N ILE A 116 9.76 4.12 1.73
CA ILE A 116 9.03 2.84 1.77
C ILE A 116 9.82 1.86 0.92
N TYR A 117 10.13 0.69 1.47
CA TYR A 117 10.97 -0.30 0.80
C TYR A 117 10.70 -1.71 1.34
N SER A 118 10.88 -2.71 0.48
CA SER A 118 10.81 -4.12 0.88
C SER A 118 11.96 -4.49 1.83
N ALA A 119 11.70 -4.73 3.12
CA ALA A 119 12.72 -5.26 4.03
C ALA A 119 12.50 -6.75 4.35
N ALA A 120 13.58 -7.44 4.73
CA ALA A 120 13.49 -8.81 5.23
C ALA A 120 12.65 -8.85 6.52
N GLY A 121 11.58 -9.64 6.53
CA GLY A 121 10.64 -9.74 7.65
C GLY A 121 9.39 -8.84 7.56
N ASP A 122 9.26 -8.00 6.53
CA ASP A 122 8.04 -7.19 6.28
C ASP A 122 7.00 -7.98 5.48
N SER A 123 5.71 -7.80 5.77
CA SER A 123 4.51 -8.14 4.97
C SER A 123 4.48 -9.50 4.24
N VAL A 124 5.20 -9.66 3.13
CA VAL A 124 5.29 -10.90 2.33
C VAL A 124 6.71 -11.51 2.31
N ASN A 125 7.67 -10.87 2.97
CA ASN A 125 9.07 -11.24 3.08
C ASN A 125 9.33 -12.20 4.25
N THR A 126 8.68 -13.36 4.28
CA THR A 126 8.95 -14.35 5.34
C THR A 126 10.30 -15.07 5.17
N SER A 127 10.97 -14.94 4.01
CA SER A 127 12.23 -15.64 3.70
C SER A 127 13.12 -14.97 2.63
N GLY A 128 12.96 -13.68 2.34
CA GLY A 128 13.75 -12.95 1.33
C GLY A 128 13.08 -12.82 -0.05
N GLU A 129 11.79 -13.16 -0.18
CA GLU A 129 11.12 -13.39 -1.47
C GLU A 129 9.84 -12.57 -1.66
N SER A 130 9.90 -11.24 -1.51
CA SER A 130 8.77 -10.35 -1.86
C SER A 130 8.71 -10.00 -3.36
N TRP A 131 9.26 -10.86 -4.21
CA TRP A 131 9.47 -10.51 -5.61
C TRP A 131 8.30 -10.94 -6.48
N ASN A 132 7.92 -10.06 -7.40
CA ASN A 132 6.88 -10.30 -8.38
C ASN A 132 5.49 -10.60 -7.79
N VAL A 133 5.19 -9.98 -6.65
CA VAL A 133 3.87 -10.02 -6.00
C VAL A 133 3.45 -8.62 -5.59
N TRP A 134 2.14 -8.37 -5.58
CA TRP A 134 1.57 -7.17 -4.97
C TRP A 134 1.47 -7.35 -3.47
N TYR A 135 1.89 -6.32 -2.72
CA TYR A 135 1.78 -6.31 -1.26
C TYR A 135 1.69 -4.88 -0.74
N TRP A 136 1.21 -4.72 0.49
CA TRP A 136 1.18 -3.45 1.19
C TRP A 136 2.36 -3.31 2.14
N ASP A 137 2.99 -2.14 2.11
CA ASP A 137 4.11 -1.79 2.97
C ASP A 137 3.87 -0.43 3.63
N ALA A 138 4.35 -0.26 4.85
CA ALA A 138 4.25 0.98 5.62
C ALA A 138 5.61 1.43 6.19
N GLY A 139 6.70 0.97 5.59
CA GLY A 139 8.09 1.34 5.84
C GLY A 139 8.68 0.83 7.17
N MET A 140 9.96 0.48 7.12
CA MET A 140 10.83 0.02 8.23
C MET A 140 10.40 -1.31 8.88
N GLU A 141 11.42 -2.09 9.22
CA GLU A 141 11.50 -3.53 9.60
C GLU A 141 10.41 -4.18 10.50
N LYS A 142 9.44 -3.46 11.09
CA LYS A 142 8.34 -4.03 11.92
C LYS A 142 7.09 -3.14 11.96
N GLY A 143 6.16 -3.36 11.02
CA GLY A 143 4.79 -2.80 11.02
C GLY A 143 4.70 -1.31 10.70
N ALA A 144 3.48 -0.79 10.46
CA ALA A 144 3.27 0.62 10.09
C ALA A 144 3.76 1.60 11.16
N ARG A 145 5.02 2.01 11.01
CA ARG A 145 5.65 3.06 11.81
C ARG A 145 5.75 4.36 11.05
N SER A 146 5.55 4.31 9.74
CA SER A 146 5.64 5.47 8.88
C SER A 146 4.34 6.25 8.91
N TYR A 147 4.44 7.51 9.30
CA TYR A 147 3.30 8.42 9.29
C TYR A 147 3.73 9.84 8.95
N PHE A 148 2.75 10.65 8.56
CA PHE A 148 2.88 12.08 8.41
C PHE A 148 2.18 12.80 9.56
N ARG A 149 2.91 13.64 10.28
CA ARG A 149 2.29 14.59 11.22
C ARG A 149 1.76 15.79 10.45
N VAL A 150 0.44 15.88 10.35
CA VAL A 150 -0.30 16.95 9.68
C VAL A 150 -0.79 17.95 10.70
N ARG A 151 -0.47 19.24 10.50
CA ARG A 151 -0.85 20.32 11.43
C ARG A 151 -2.15 21.04 11.08
N ARG A 152 -2.61 20.92 9.83
CA ARG A 152 -3.80 21.61 9.32
C ARG A 152 -4.57 20.68 8.40
N ALA A 153 -5.89 20.67 8.55
CA ALA A 153 -6.80 20.02 7.62
C ALA A 153 -6.92 20.83 6.31
N GLY A 154 -7.54 20.20 5.30
CA GLY A 154 -7.87 20.80 4.02
C GLY A 154 -7.06 20.21 2.87
N LYS A 155 -6.96 20.99 1.79
CA LYS A 155 -6.23 20.60 0.58
C LYS A 155 -4.77 20.30 0.90
N ALA A 156 -4.32 19.12 0.50
CA ALA A 156 -2.97 18.64 0.66
C ALA A 156 -2.37 18.28 -0.70
N LYS A 157 -1.05 18.39 -0.79
CA LYS A 157 -0.26 17.90 -1.93
C LYS A 157 0.65 16.80 -1.44
N MET A 158 0.48 15.61 -1.99
CA MET A 158 1.41 14.49 -1.80
C MET A 158 2.31 14.39 -3.01
N TYR A 159 3.46 13.78 -2.83
CA TYR A 159 4.33 13.40 -3.92
C TYR A 159 5.00 12.06 -3.66
N ILE A 160 5.21 11.33 -4.76
CA ILE A 160 6.09 10.18 -4.83
C ILE A 160 7.37 10.63 -5.52
N ILE A 161 8.51 10.15 -5.03
CA ILE A 161 9.81 10.30 -5.68
C ILE A 161 10.31 8.90 -6.03
N GLY A 162 10.52 8.65 -7.32
CA GLY A 162 11.15 7.42 -7.78
C GLY A 162 12.54 7.27 -7.15
N ARG A 163 12.81 6.08 -6.60
CA ARG A 163 14.13 5.75 -6.04
C ARG A 163 14.90 4.81 -6.96
N GLU A 164 14.20 3.84 -7.53
CA GLU A 164 14.70 2.80 -8.43
C GLU A 164 13.68 2.59 -9.57
N SER A 165 14.17 2.36 -10.80
CA SER A 165 13.30 2.07 -11.93
C SER A 165 12.72 0.65 -11.81
N GLY A 166 11.42 0.48 -12.11
CA GLY A 166 10.77 -0.83 -12.14
C GLY A 166 9.98 -1.21 -10.89
N THR A 167 10.13 -0.47 -9.78
CA THR A 167 9.18 -0.55 -8.66
C THR A 167 7.85 0.01 -9.13
N LEU A 168 6.78 -0.80 -9.10
CA LEU A 168 5.44 -0.32 -9.45
C LEU A 168 4.68 0.09 -8.19
N ILE A 169 4.01 1.24 -8.26
CA ILE A 169 3.11 1.72 -7.20
C ILE A 169 1.68 1.69 -7.72
N ASP A 170 0.79 1.09 -6.94
CA ASP A 170 -0.63 0.97 -7.28
C ASP A 170 -1.48 1.95 -6.47
N GLN A 171 -1.47 1.81 -5.15
CA GLN A 171 -2.33 2.58 -4.26
C GLN A 171 -1.57 3.09 -3.04
N ILE A 172 -2.08 4.18 -2.48
CA ILE A 172 -1.65 4.73 -1.20
C ILE A 172 -2.86 4.82 -0.29
N ILE A 173 -2.73 4.31 0.95
CA ILE A 173 -3.72 4.51 2.01
C ILE A 173 -3.12 5.40 3.08
N LEU A 174 -3.91 6.39 3.51
CA LEU A 174 -3.67 7.15 4.73
C LEU A 174 -4.80 6.87 5.73
N THR A 175 -4.45 6.52 6.96
CA THR A 175 -5.43 6.36 8.07
C THR A 175 -4.87 6.93 9.36
N LYS A 176 -5.71 7.34 10.31
CA LYS A 176 -5.27 7.72 11.65
C LYS A 176 -5.20 6.52 12.59
N ASP A 177 -5.72 5.36 12.18
CA ASP A 177 -5.59 4.13 12.94
C ASP A 177 -4.17 3.58 12.84
N LYS A 178 -3.43 3.69 13.95
CA LYS A 178 -2.05 3.21 14.06
C LYS A 178 -1.94 1.69 14.11
N ASP A 179 -3.04 1.00 14.45
CA ASP A 179 -3.09 -0.44 14.67
C ASP A 179 -3.68 -1.16 13.45
N TYR A 180 -4.23 -0.43 12.48
CA TYR A 180 -4.71 -0.98 11.22
C TYR A 180 -3.54 -1.50 10.37
N ASN A 181 -3.65 -2.76 9.94
CA ASN A 181 -2.65 -3.43 9.12
C ASN A 181 -3.23 -3.80 7.75
N THR A 182 -2.97 -2.93 6.77
CA THR A 182 -3.49 -3.10 5.42
C THR A 182 -3.03 -4.42 4.78
N GLU A 183 -1.79 -4.85 5.00
CA GLU A 183 -1.32 -6.12 4.41
C GLU A 183 -2.03 -7.32 5.04
N GLN A 184 -2.16 -7.35 6.36
CA GLN A 184 -2.83 -8.45 7.04
C GLN A 184 -4.30 -8.58 6.60
N ASP A 185 -4.93 -7.45 6.38
CA ASP A 185 -6.36 -7.35 6.10
C ASP A 185 -6.66 -7.56 4.61
N LEU A 186 -5.82 -7.05 3.70
CA LEU A 186 -6.03 -7.13 2.25
C LEU A 186 -5.18 -8.19 1.56
N GLN A 187 -4.14 -8.72 2.19
CA GLN A 187 -3.25 -9.78 1.66
C GLN A 187 -2.74 -9.47 0.25
N GLY A 188 -2.16 -8.27 0.09
CA GLY A 188 -1.73 -7.76 -1.20
C GLY A 188 -2.83 -7.42 -2.21
N GLY A 189 -4.11 -7.58 -1.89
CA GLY A 189 -5.23 -7.13 -2.72
C GLY A 189 -5.39 -5.60 -2.72
N PRO A 190 -5.96 -5.00 -3.79
CA PRO A 190 -6.24 -3.58 -3.83
C PRO A 190 -7.34 -3.20 -2.81
N ALA A 191 -7.28 -1.97 -2.33
CA ALA A 191 -8.27 -1.38 -1.45
C ALA A 191 -9.45 -0.84 -2.26
N ALA A 192 -10.66 -0.99 -1.71
CA ALA A 192 -11.88 -0.43 -2.27
C ALA A 192 -12.78 0.10 -1.14
N LYS A 193 -13.53 1.15 -1.42
CA LYS A 193 -14.63 1.66 -0.57
C LYS A 193 -15.98 1.30 -1.16
#